data_AF-A0A2D6ETN0-F1
#
_entry.id   AF-A0A2D6ETN0-F1
#
_cell.length_a   1.000
_cell.length_b   1.000
_cell.length_c   1.000
_cell.angle_alpha   90.00
_cell.angle_beta   90.00
_cell.angle_gamma   90.00
#
_symmetry.space_group_name_H-M   'P 1'
#
loop_
_entity.id
_entity.type
_entity.pdbx_description
1 polymer ?
#
loop_
_entity_poly.entity_id
_entity_poly.type
_entity_poly.pdbx_seq_one_letter_code
_entity_poly.pdbx_strand_id
1 'polypeptide(L)'
;MVNPNLFVDDEPWPASSRTNLIRMTDLFAKEGYILNGGFEPEHFLVVKNPDGSITGWDPQGIDTLAVDYLQDIMKYSAEVGMYIYQCDHEDANW
;
A
#
# COMPACT_ATOMS: atom_id res chain seq x y z
N MET A 1 16.96 16.03 -0.58
CA MET A 1 16.14 14.97 -1.21
C MET A 1 17.00 13.72 -1.33
N VAL A 2 16.48 12.56 -0.92
CA VAL A 2 17.13 11.27 -1.13
C VAL A 2 16.70 10.75 -2.50
N ASN A 3 17.63 10.27 -3.32
CA ASN A 3 17.29 9.55 -4.55
C ASN A 3 17.16 8.05 -4.20
N PRO A 4 15.94 7.47 -4.20
CA PRO A 4 15.74 6.07 -3.84
C PRO A 4 16.00 5.12 -5.02
N ASN A 5 16.48 5.59 -6.17
CA ASN A 5 16.82 4.71 -7.29
C ASN A 5 18.04 3.85 -6.95
N LEU A 6 17.97 2.58 -7.35
CA LEU A 6 19.08 1.65 -7.24
C LEU A 6 20.05 1.89 -8.40
N PHE A 7 21.35 1.93 -8.10
CA PHE A 7 22.44 2.07 -9.06
C PHE A 7 23.36 0.86 -8.97
N VAL A 8 23.90 0.44 -10.10
CA VAL A 8 24.97 -0.58 -10.23
C VAL A 8 26.00 0.02 -11.18
N ASP A 9 27.26 0.06 -10.75
CA ASP A 9 28.36 0.69 -11.49
C ASP A 9 28.06 2.14 -11.90
N ASP A 10 27.49 2.92 -10.96
CA ASP A 10 27.05 4.31 -11.14
C ASP A 10 25.95 4.54 -12.19
N GLU A 11 25.40 3.46 -12.75
CA GLU A 11 24.29 3.51 -13.72
C GLU A 11 22.96 3.10 -13.08
N PRO A 12 21.82 3.73 -13.44
CA PRO A 12 20.51 3.32 -12.94
C PRO A 12 20.22 1.86 -13.27
N TRP A 13 19.92 1.05 -12.25
CA TRP A 13 19.69 -0.38 -12.47
C TRP A 13 18.33 -0.65 -13.13
N PRO A 14 18.28 -1.22 -14.36
CA PRO A 14 17.02 -1.36 -15.09
C PRO A 14 16.02 -2.32 -14.45
N ALA A 15 16.48 -3.30 -13.66
CA ALA A 15 15.59 -4.25 -12.99
C ALA A 15 15.01 -3.72 -11.68
N SER A 16 15.36 -2.49 -11.26
CA SER A 16 14.67 -1.83 -10.15
C SER A 16 13.26 -1.42 -10.57
N SER A 17 12.25 -1.83 -9.80
CA SER A 17 10.83 -1.54 -10.08
C SER A 17 10.58 -0.05 -10.30
N ARG A 18 11.22 0.83 -9.50
CA ARG A 18 11.07 2.28 -9.62
C ARG A 18 11.73 2.82 -10.90
N THR A 19 12.94 2.35 -11.21
CA THR A 19 13.65 2.74 -12.45
C THR A 19 12.84 2.36 -13.68
N ASN A 20 12.27 1.16 -13.68
CA ASN A 20 11.43 0.69 -14.79
C ASN A 20 10.11 1.47 -14.89
N LEU A 21 9.46 1.79 -13.77
CA LEU A 21 8.25 2.61 -13.76
C LEU A 21 8.50 3.99 -14.39
N ILE A 22 9.57 4.68 -13.96
CA ILE A 22 9.97 5.98 -14.51
C ILE A 22 10.21 5.89 -16.02
N ARG A 23 10.98 4.89 -16.46
CA ARG A 23 11.24 4.65 -17.89
C ARG A 23 9.95 4.51 -18.69
N MET A 24 8.97 3.77 -18.17
CA MET A 24 7.69 3.58 -18.86
C MET A 24 6.87 4.87 -18.86
N THR A 25 6.77 5.58 -17.74
CA THR A 25 6.04 6.86 -17.67
C THR A 25 6.65 7.92 -18.58
N ASP A 26 7.97 7.94 -18.77
CA ASP A 26 8.65 8.83 -19.70
C ASP A 26 8.29 8.55 -21.17
N LEU A 27 8.07 7.28 -21.52
CA LEU A 27 7.60 6.90 -22.86
C LEU A 27 6.17 7.40 -23.10
N PHE A 28 5.27 7.23 -22.12
CA PHE A 28 3.90 7.76 -22.21
C PHE A 28 3.87 9.29 -22.28
N ALA A 29 4.72 9.96 -21.51
CA ALA A 29 4.82 11.41 -21.51
C ALA A 29 5.27 11.98 -22.86
N LYS A 30 6.17 11.29 -23.57
CA LYS A 30 6.60 11.68 -24.93
C LYS A 30 5.45 11.65 -25.95
N GLU A 31 4.46 10.80 -25.71
CA GLU A 31 3.23 10.71 -26.51
C GLU A 31 2.12 11.67 -26.02
N GLY A 32 2.39 12.49 -25.00
CA GLY A 32 1.45 13.47 -24.47
C GLY A 32 0.52 12.94 -23.37
N TYR A 33 0.77 11.75 -22.81
CA TYR A 33 -0.03 11.17 -21.74
C TYR A 33 0.55 11.42 -20.34
N ILE A 34 -0.32 11.44 -19.32
CA ILE A 34 0.07 11.50 -17.90
C ILE A 34 -0.60 10.34 -17.18
N LEU A 35 0.19 9.55 -16.44
CA LEU A 35 -0.32 8.47 -15.60
C LEU A 35 -0.77 9.04 -14.25
N ASN A 36 -2.03 8.79 -13.89
CA ASN A 36 -2.58 9.03 -12.56
C ASN A 36 -3.24 7.73 -12.08
N GLY A 37 -3.13 7.40 -10.79
CA GLY A 37 -3.75 6.20 -10.23
C GLY A 37 -3.98 6.31 -8.73
N GLY A 38 -5.10 5.73 -8.28
CA GLY A 38 -5.34 5.39 -6.88
C GLY A 38 -5.03 3.91 -6.63
N PHE A 39 -4.89 3.55 -5.37
CA PHE A 39 -4.72 2.16 -4.94
C PHE A 39 -5.69 1.87 -3.81
N GLU A 40 -6.26 0.67 -3.81
CA GLU A 40 -7.13 0.12 -2.76
C GLU A 40 -6.36 -1.02 -2.06
N PRO A 41 -5.59 -0.71 -1.00
CA PRO A 41 -4.67 -1.66 -0.39
C PRO A 41 -5.39 -2.49 0.68
N GLU A 42 -6.20 -3.44 0.25
CA GLU A 42 -6.80 -4.45 1.14
C GLU A 42 -5.71 -5.17 1.95
N HIS A 43 -6.00 -5.45 3.22
CA HIS A 43 -5.08 -6.15 4.10
C HIS A 43 -5.81 -6.88 5.24
N PHE A 44 -5.20 -7.96 5.71
CA PHE A 44 -5.70 -8.71 6.86
C PHE A 44 -5.12 -8.18 8.17
N LEU A 45 -6.00 -7.98 9.15
CA LEU A 45 -5.61 -7.91 10.55
C LEU A 45 -5.42 -9.35 11.06
N VAL A 46 -4.27 -9.63 11.67
CA VAL A 46 -3.90 -10.99 12.12
C VAL A 46 -3.28 -10.99 13.50
N VAL A 47 -3.40 -12.13 14.18
CA VAL A 47 -2.74 -12.42 15.46
C VAL A 47 -1.72 -13.52 15.25
N LYS A 48 -0.53 -13.35 15.84
CA LYS A 48 0.48 -14.41 15.92
C LYS A 48 0.29 -15.20 17.22
N ASN A 49 0.07 -16.49 17.11
CA ASN A 49 -0.15 -17.39 18.24
C ASN A 49 1.16 -17.78 18.93
N PRO A 50 1.11 -18.29 20.18
CA PRO A 50 2.30 -18.72 20.91
C PRO A 50 3.13 -19.81 20.22
N ASP A 51 2.48 -20.65 19.41
CA ASP A 51 3.12 -21.71 18.61
C ASP A 51 3.74 -21.20 17.30
N GLY A 52 3.60 -19.90 17.01
CA GLY A 52 4.10 -19.26 15.80
C GLY A 52 3.14 -19.26 14.62
N SER A 53 1.98 -19.91 14.72
CA SER A 53 0.92 -19.84 13.71
C SER A 53 0.29 -18.45 13.64
N ILE A 54 -0.46 -18.18 12.57
CA ILE A 54 -1.16 -16.91 12.33
C ILE A 54 -2.65 -17.20 12.15
N THR A 55 -3.49 -16.41 12.80
CA THR A 55 -4.96 -16.44 12.64
C THR A 55 -5.49 -15.05 12.33
N GLY A 56 -6.67 -14.97 11.71
CA GLY A 56 -7.38 -13.71 11.55
C GLY A 56 -7.65 -13.05 12.91
N TRP A 57 -7.54 -11.73 12.96
CA TRP A 57 -8.03 -10.97 14.09
C TRP A 57 -9.54 -10.77 13.91
N ASP A 58 -10.32 -11.53 14.67
CA ASP A 58 -11.76 -11.36 14.80
C ASP A 58 -12.15 -11.72 16.24
N PRO A 59 -11.98 -10.80 17.20
CA PRO A 59 -12.24 -11.09 18.61
C PRO A 59 -13.74 -11.27 18.91
N GLN A 60 -14.62 -10.84 18.02
CA GLN A 60 -16.07 -10.91 18.22
C GLN A 60 -16.69 -12.11 17.50
N GLY A 61 -16.00 -12.72 16.54
CA GLY A 61 -16.54 -13.77 15.70
C GLY A 61 -17.66 -13.26 14.79
N ILE A 62 -17.67 -11.96 14.51
CA ILE A 62 -18.73 -11.26 13.78
C ILE A 62 -18.05 -10.37 12.76
N ASP A 63 -18.59 -10.35 11.56
CA ASP A 63 -18.23 -9.46 10.46
C ASP A 63 -18.47 -7.99 10.87
N THR A 64 -17.50 -7.40 11.58
CA THR A 64 -17.53 -6.03 12.08
C THR A 64 -16.22 -5.29 11.79
N LEU A 65 -16.38 -3.99 11.58
CA LEU A 65 -15.29 -3.09 11.26
C LEU A 65 -14.36 -2.88 12.48
N ALA A 66 -13.04 -2.96 12.26
CA ALA A 66 -12.01 -2.65 13.25
C ALA A 66 -11.85 -1.12 13.44
N VAL A 67 -12.87 -0.45 14.00
CA VAL A 67 -13.00 1.02 13.99
C VAL A 67 -11.77 1.75 14.56
N ASP A 68 -11.25 1.35 15.72
CA ASP A 68 -10.12 2.04 16.36
C ASP A 68 -8.86 2.01 15.48
N TYR A 69 -8.56 0.84 14.90
CA TYR A 69 -7.42 0.65 13.99
C TYR A 69 -7.54 1.53 12.74
N LEU A 70 -8.72 1.57 12.13
CA LEU A 70 -8.97 2.37 10.93
C LEU A 70 -8.94 3.87 11.21
N GLN A 71 -9.43 4.31 12.37
CA GLN A 71 -9.33 5.72 12.78
C GLN A 71 -7.87 6.17 12.92
N ASP A 72 -7.01 5.32 13.48
CA ASP A 72 -5.58 5.61 13.56
C ASP A 72 -4.94 5.72 12.17
N ILE A 73 -5.25 4.80 11.25
CA ILE A 73 -4.77 4.89 9.86
C ILE A 73 -5.23 6.21 9.22
N MET A 74 -6.52 6.53 9.28
CA MET A 74 -7.07 7.74 8.68
C MET A 74 -6.39 9.00 9.22
N LYS A 75 -6.19 9.06 10.55
CA LYS A 75 -5.51 10.18 11.21
C LYS A 75 -4.08 10.34 10.71
N TYR A 76 -3.28 9.28 10.76
CA TYR A 76 -1.86 9.37 10.39
C TYR A 76 -1.65 9.55 8.89
N SER A 77 -2.52 9.01 8.04
CA SER A 77 -2.52 9.29 6.61
C SER A 77 -2.80 10.76 6.33
N ALA A 78 -3.77 11.37 7.04
CA ALA A 78 -4.06 12.80 6.89
C ALA A 78 -2.86 13.67 7.32
N GLU A 79 -2.13 13.30 8.38
CA GLU A 79 -0.91 14.00 8.83
C GLU A 79 0.20 14.02 7.76
N VAL A 80 0.27 13.03 6.86
CA VAL A 80 1.23 12.96 5.75
C VAL A 80 0.65 13.45 4.40
N GLY A 81 -0.54 14.04 4.42
CA GLY A 81 -1.20 14.59 3.22
C GLY A 81 -1.90 13.55 2.34
N MET A 82 -2.09 12.33 2.85
CA MET A 82 -2.89 11.29 2.20
C MET A 82 -4.30 11.29 2.80
N TYR A 83 -5.25 11.90 2.09
CA TYR A 83 -6.63 11.98 2.56
C TYR A 83 -7.40 10.70 2.20
N ILE A 84 -7.52 9.80 3.18
CA ILE A 84 -8.39 8.63 3.09
C ILE A 84 -9.83 9.07 3.33
N TYR A 85 -10.73 8.77 2.39
CA TYR A 85 -12.14 9.16 2.45
C TYR A 85 -13.09 7.99 2.77
N GLN A 86 -12.60 6.76 2.72
CA GLN A 86 -13.38 5.54 2.96
C GLN A 86 -12.51 4.48 3.65
N CYS A 87 -13.14 3.73 4.55
CA CYS A 87 -12.65 2.46 5.07
C CYS A 87 -13.82 1.48 5.20
N ASP A 88 -13.56 0.22 4.94
CA ASP A 88 -14.51 -0.87 4.81
C ASP A 88 -14.00 -2.11 5.55
N HIS A 89 -14.95 -2.99 5.87
CA HIS A 89 -14.66 -4.38 6.16
C HIS A 89 -14.93 -5.14 4.87
N GLU A 90 -13.96 -5.94 4.44
CA GLU A 90 -13.98 -6.59 3.12
C GLU A 90 -14.55 -8.01 3.14
N ASP A 91 -14.85 -8.52 1.94
CA ASP A 91 -15.61 -9.76 1.69
C ASP A 91 -14.99 -11.06 2.21
N ALA A 92 -13.72 -11.04 2.62
CA ALA A 92 -12.88 -12.17 3.03
C ALA A 92 -13.59 -13.56 3.12
N ASN A 93 -13.47 -14.38 2.07
CA ASN A 93 -14.08 -15.71 2.02
C ASN A 93 -13.25 -16.74 2.82
N TRP A 94 -13.51 -16.92 4.12
CA TRP A 94 -12.88 -17.94 4.97
C TRP A 94 -13.85 -19.03 5.42
#